data_AF-A0A966MNX4-F1
#
_entry.id   AF-A0A966MNX4-F1
#
_cell.length_a   1.000
_cell.length_b   1.000
_cell.length_c   1.000
_cell.angle_alpha   90.00
_cell.angle_beta   90.00
_cell.angle_gamma   90.00
#
_symmetry.space_group_name_H-M   'P 1'
#
loop_
_entity.id
_entity.type
_entity.pdbx_description
1 polymer ?
#
loop_
_entity_poly.entity_id
_entity_poly.type
_entity_poly.pdbx_seq_one_letter_code
_entity_poly.pdbx_strand_id
1 'polypeptide(L)'
;MVLAPALTAKVSPGDTVFIYATPTQGSRMPLAIVRTTVGQLPFNFVLDESTAMNPQASLAGQTQVTLRARISSTGNAMSQPGDLGVMKTPVSVGSTGVELKIEGLSP
;
A
#
# COMPACT_ATOMS: atom_id res chain seq x y z
N MET A 1 -1.11 -9.48 3.08
CA MET A 1 -0.92 -9.03 1.68
C MET A 1 -0.19 -10.10 0.89
N VAL A 2 -0.57 -10.30 -0.37
CA VAL A 2 -0.02 -11.35 -1.26
C VAL A 2 0.25 -10.83 -2.68
N LEU A 3 1.18 -11.47 -3.39
CA LEU A 3 1.45 -11.25 -4.82
C LEU A 3 0.85 -12.42 -5.63
N ALA A 4 0.20 -12.12 -6.75
CA ALA A 4 -0.29 -13.16 -7.65
C ALA A 4 0.88 -13.95 -8.27
N PRO A 5 0.79 -15.29 -8.35
CA PRO A 5 1.84 -16.13 -8.95
C PRO A 5 2.24 -15.70 -10.37
N ALA A 6 1.27 -15.24 -11.17
CA ALA A 6 1.50 -14.78 -12.55
C ALA A 6 2.42 -13.55 -12.67
N LEU A 7 2.66 -12.82 -11.58
CA LEU A 7 3.51 -11.63 -11.56
C LEU A 7 4.92 -11.89 -11.02
N THR A 8 5.20 -13.10 -10.53
CA THR A 8 6.51 -13.44 -9.95
C THR A 8 7.68 -13.24 -10.91
N ALA A 9 7.48 -13.48 -12.21
CA ALA A 9 8.48 -13.24 -13.25
C ALA A 9 8.71 -11.75 -13.59
N LYS A 10 7.89 -10.83 -13.04
CA LYS A 10 7.95 -9.39 -13.33
C LYS A 10 8.55 -8.57 -12.19
N VAL A 11 8.98 -9.22 -11.11
CA VAL A 11 9.47 -8.57 -9.90
C VAL A 11 10.74 -9.24 -9.42
N SER A 12 11.58 -8.47 -8.73
CA SER A 12 12.73 -8.99 -7.99
C SER A 12 12.41 -9.09 -6.50
N PRO A 13 12.96 -10.06 -5.76
CA PRO A 13 12.75 -10.15 -4.31
C PRO A 13 13.15 -8.88 -3.53
N GLY A 14 14.09 -8.09 -4.07
CA GLY A 14 14.53 -6.82 -3.51
C GLY A 14 13.64 -5.62 -3.85
N ASP A 15 12.64 -5.77 -4.73
CA ASP A 15 11.76 -4.65 -5.10
C ASP A 15 10.99 -4.16 -3.87
N THR A 16 10.90 -2.84 -3.74
CA THR A 16 10.25 -2.23 -2.59
C THR A 16 8.74 -2.31 -2.74
N VAL A 17 8.07 -2.72 -1.67
CA VAL A 17 6.62 -2.74 -1.57
C VAL A 17 6.18 -1.63 -0.62
N PHE A 18 5.41 -0.67 -1.13
CA PHE A 18 4.79 0.38 -0.33
C PHE A 18 3.33 0.01 -0.08
N ILE A 19 2.91 -0.01 1.18
CA ILE A 19 1.54 -0.27 1.62
C ILE A 19 1.08 0.96 2.38
N TYR A 20 0.02 1.62 1.95
CA TYR A 20 -0.38 2.89 2.53
C TYR A 20 -1.88 3.17 2.41
N ALA A 21 -2.34 4.07 3.27
CA ALA A 21 -3.70 4.59 3.27
C ALA A 21 -3.69 6.05 2.82
N THR A 22 -4.62 6.45 1.95
CA THR A 22 -4.90 7.86 1.62
C THR A 22 -6.35 8.19 1.99
N PRO A 23 -6.73 9.47 2.11
CA PRO A 23 -8.14 9.86 2.13
C PRO A 23 -8.91 9.27 0.94
N THR A 24 -10.22 9.06 1.09
CA THR A 24 -11.09 8.63 -0.03
C THR A 24 -11.30 9.73 -1.06
N GLN A 25 -11.15 10.99 -0.65
CA GLN A 25 -11.29 12.16 -1.52
C GLN A 25 -10.21 13.21 -1.22
N GLY A 26 -9.87 14.03 -2.20
CA GLY A 26 -8.91 15.12 -2.06
C GLY A 26 -7.46 14.66 -2.19
N SER A 27 -6.66 14.90 -1.14
CA SER A 27 -5.21 14.66 -1.16
C SER A 27 -4.86 13.19 -1.41
N ARG A 28 -3.82 12.94 -2.21
CA ARG A 28 -3.22 11.61 -2.42
C ARG A 28 -2.05 11.33 -1.48
N MET A 29 -1.79 12.22 -0.52
CA MET A 29 -0.71 12.02 0.45
C MET A 29 -1.07 10.86 1.40
N PRO A 30 -0.13 9.95 1.69
CA PRO A 30 -0.35 8.90 2.67
C PRO A 30 -0.64 9.45 4.07
N LEU A 31 -1.65 8.90 4.72
CA LEU A 31 -1.95 9.11 6.14
C LEU A 31 -1.13 8.18 7.03
N ALA A 32 -0.82 7.01 6.52
CA ALA A 32 -0.05 5.96 7.15
C ALA A 32 0.61 5.12 6.05
N ILE A 33 1.88 4.75 6.24
CA ILE A 33 2.64 3.99 5.25
C ILE A 33 3.62 3.02 5.91
N VAL A 34 3.66 1.80 5.38
CA VAL A 34 4.66 0.78 5.70
C VAL A 34 5.41 0.41 4.43
N ARG A 35 6.68 0.09 4.60
CA ARG A 35 7.57 -0.39 3.55
C ARG A 35 8.04 -1.80 3.87
N THR A 36 8.03 -2.65 2.86
CA THR A 36 8.61 -4.01 2.91
C THR A 36 9.22 -4.34 1.54
N THR A 37 9.57 -5.58 1.27
CA THR A 37 10.06 -6.03 -0.04
C THR A 37 9.24 -7.19 -0.58
N VAL A 38 9.34 -7.45 -1.88
CA VAL A 38 8.66 -8.58 -2.52
C VAL A 38 9.05 -9.92 -1.88
N GLY A 39 10.32 -10.09 -1.50
CA GLY A 39 10.81 -11.30 -0.84
C GLY A 39 10.24 -11.54 0.56
N GLN A 40 9.53 -10.57 1.14
CA GLN A 40 8.84 -10.71 2.43
C GLN A 40 7.35 -11.06 2.25
N LEU A 41 6.85 -11.20 1.03
CA LEU A 41 5.46 -11.59 0.78
C LEU A 41 5.29 -13.12 0.94
N PRO A 42 4.20 -13.60 1.59
CA PRO A 42 3.10 -12.84 2.16
C PRO A 42 3.47 -12.03 3.41
N PHE A 43 3.02 -10.78 3.46
CA PHE A 43 3.33 -9.84 4.55
C PHE A 43 2.08 -9.40 5.28
N ASN A 44 2.11 -9.48 6.62
CA ASN A 44 1.10 -8.91 7.50
C ASN A 44 1.48 -7.46 7.80
N PHE A 45 0.54 -6.54 7.60
CA PHE A 45 0.78 -5.12 7.80
C PHE A 45 -0.23 -4.55 8.80
N VAL A 46 0.19 -3.52 9.51
CA VAL A 46 -0.65 -2.66 10.34
C VAL A 46 -0.41 -1.23 9.87
N LEU A 47 -1.47 -0.46 9.68
CA LEU A 47 -1.42 0.97 9.43
C LEU A 47 -2.11 1.64 10.61
N ASP A 48 -1.32 2.35 11.41
CA ASP A 48 -1.74 3.09 12.59
C ASP A 48 -0.97 4.42 12.68
N GLU A 49 -1.16 5.16 13.76
CA GLU A 49 -0.55 6.47 14.02
C GLU A 49 0.99 6.41 14.10
N SER A 50 1.57 5.26 14.47
CA SER A 50 3.03 5.09 14.49
C SER A 50 3.65 5.06 13.09
N THR A 51 2.81 4.75 12.09
CA THR A 51 3.19 4.70 10.67
C THR A 51 2.78 5.97 9.91
N ALA A 52 2.25 6.97 10.61
CA ALA A 52 1.92 8.26 10.03
C ALA A 52 3.18 9.11 9.80
N MET A 53 3.34 9.65 8.59
CA MET A 53 4.46 10.57 8.29
C MET A 53 4.24 11.98 8.87
N ASN A 54 2.97 12.36 9.06
CA ASN A 54 2.58 13.64 9.64
C ASN A 54 1.51 13.39 10.73
N PRO A 55 1.78 13.74 12.00
CA PRO A 55 0.81 13.58 13.08
C PRO A 55 -0.52 14.32 12.85
N GLN A 56 -0.50 15.42 12.08
CA GLN A 56 -1.68 16.22 11.75
C GLN A 56 -2.50 15.64 10.58
N ALA A 57 -1.93 14.73 9.79
CA ALA A 57 -2.58 14.08 8.66
C ALA A 57 -2.45 12.56 8.80
N SER A 58 -3.26 12.01 9.70
CA SER A 58 -3.23 10.60 10.13
C SER A 58 -4.59 9.92 9.97
N LEU A 59 -4.67 8.65 10.36
CA LEU A 59 -5.89 7.85 10.31
C LEU A 59 -6.96 8.29 11.32
N ALA A 60 -6.56 8.87 12.47
CA ALA A 60 -7.45 9.22 13.58
C ALA A 60 -8.60 10.17 13.21
N GLY A 61 -8.45 10.95 12.14
CA GLY A 61 -9.47 11.87 11.63
C GLY A 61 -10.34 11.31 10.50
N GLN A 62 -10.15 10.06 10.08
CA GLN A 62 -10.85 9.46 8.95
C GLN A 62 -11.84 8.39 9.40
N THR A 63 -13.00 8.33 8.74
CA THR A 63 -13.94 7.21 8.88
C THR A 63 -13.64 6.12 7.86
N GLN A 64 -13.23 6.51 6.65
CA GLN A 64 -12.88 5.61 5.56
C GLN A 64 -11.62 6.11 4.86
N VAL A 65 -10.86 5.17 4.32
CA VAL A 65 -9.64 5.42 3.56
C VAL A 65 -9.63 4.62 2.26
N THR A 66 -8.73 5.00 1.36
CA THR A 66 -8.32 4.17 0.23
C THR A 66 -7.02 3.48 0.62
N LEU A 67 -7.02 2.15 0.66
CA LEU A 67 -5.79 1.36 0.80
C LEU A 67 -5.15 1.13 -0.56
N ARG A 68 -3.84 1.27 -0.61
CA ARG A 68 -3.03 1.00 -1.80
C ARG A 68 -1.81 0.18 -1.41
N ALA A 69 -1.46 -0.75 -2.28
CA ALA A 69 -0.14 -1.36 -2.25
C ALA A 69 0.48 -1.30 -3.64
N ARG A 70 1.76 -0.96 -3.72
CA ARG A 70 2.50 -0.95 -4.98
C ARG A 70 3.89 -1.54 -4.83
N ILE A 71 4.40 -2.07 -5.93
CA ILE A 71 5.78 -2.55 -6.07
C ILE A 71 6.56 -1.51 -6.89
N SER A 72 7.69 -1.07 -6.37
CA SER A 72 8.62 -0.19 -7.05
C SER A 72 9.97 -0.87 -7.19
N SER A 73 10.38 -1.12 -8.44
CA SER A 73 11.70 -1.67 -8.78
C SER A 73 12.83 -0.67 -8.57
N THR A 74 12.53 0.63 -8.57
CA THR A 74 13.52 1.70 -8.36
C THR A 74 13.67 2.10 -6.89
N GLY A 75 12.77 1.64 -6.01
CA GLY A 75 12.72 2.06 -4.61
C GLY A 75 12.21 3.49 -4.39
N ASN A 76 11.86 4.22 -5.45
CA ASN A 76 11.28 5.55 -5.35
C ASN A 76 9.90 5.48 -4.69
N ALA A 77 9.54 6.52 -3.92
CA ALA A 77 8.24 6.64 -3.26
C ALA A 77 7.15 7.29 -4.16
N MET A 78 7.55 7.95 -5.26
CA MET A 78 6.62 8.46 -6.28
C MET A 78 6.24 7.38 -7.29
N SER A 79 4.96 7.31 -7.68
CA SER A 79 4.49 6.24 -8.56
C SER A 79 5.09 6.41 -9.95
N GLN A 80 5.47 5.30 -10.57
CA GLN A 80 6.01 5.28 -11.92
C GLN A 80 5.07 4.53 -12.87
N PRO A 81 5.04 4.91 -14.16
CA PRO A 81 4.35 4.13 -15.18
C PRO A 81 4.86 2.68 -15.18
N GLY A 82 3.94 1.72 -15.12
CA GLY A 82 4.28 0.30 -15.11
C GLY A 82 4.46 -0.32 -13.71
N ASP A 83 4.38 0.47 -12.63
CA ASP A 83 4.36 -0.07 -11.27
C ASP A 83 3.20 -1.07 -11.11
N LEU A 84 3.48 -2.22 -10.50
CA LEU A 84 2.45 -3.19 -10.13
C LEU A 84 1.79 -2.77 -8.82
N GLY A 85 0.49 -3.00 -8.68
CA GLY A 85 -0.20 -2.61 -7.46
C GLY A 85 -1.64 -3.07 -7.36
N VAL A 86 -2.27 -2.67 -6.27
CA VAL A 86 -3.67 -2.88 -5.97
C VAL A 86 -4.21 -1.69 -5.19
N MET A 87 -5.47 -1.36 -5.43
CA MET A 87 -6.22 -0.36 -4.68
C MET A 87 -7.49 -0.99 -4.14
N LYS A 88 -7.81 -0.71 -2.88
CA LYS A 88 -9.07 -1.07 -2.24
C LYS A 88 -9.69 0.18 -1.63
N THR A 89 -10.89 0.53 -2.09
CA THR A 89 -11.61 1.71 -1.62
C THR A 89 -13.13 1.51 -1.74
N PRO A 90 -13.93 1.98 -0.77
CA PRO A 90 -13.50 2.47 0.54
C PRO A 90 -13.13 1.33 1.51
N VAL A 91 -12.32 1.64 2.53
CA VAL A 91 -12.03 0.75 3.67
C VAL A 91 -12.27 1.52 4.97
N SER A 92 -13.09 0.99 5.86
CA SER A 92 -13.36 1.61 7.17
C SER A 92 -12.11 1.58 8.05
N VAL A 93 -11.81 2.68 8.73
CA VAL A 93 -10.75 2.71 9.75
C VAL A 93 -11.13 1.77 10.90
N GLY A 94 -10.15 1.03 11.42
CA GLY A 94 -10.36 -0.03 12.42
C GLY A 94 -10.66 -1.42 11.84
N SER A 95 -10.75 -1.56 10.51
CA SER A 95 -10.91 -2.87 9.87
C SER A 95 -9.69 -3.78 10.10
N THR A 96 -9.94 -5.03 10.46
CA THR A 96 -8.92 -6.09 10.57
C THR A 96 -9.10 -7.14 9.48
N GLY A 97 -8.05 -7.90 9.16
CA GLY A 97 -8.11 -8.97 8.16
C GLY A 97 -8.30 -8.46 6.73
N VAL A 98 -7.94 -7.21 6.45
CA VAL A 98 -8.07 -6.63 5.12
C VAL A 98 -7.01 -7.22 4.18
N GLU A 99 -7.45 -8.01 3.22
CA GLU A 99 -6.58 -8.57 2.20
C GLU A 99 -6.34 -7.60 1.04
N LEU A 100 -5.07 -7.47 0.67
CA LEU A 100 -4.59 -6.84 -0.54
C LEU A 100 -3.83 -7.88 -1.35
N LYS A 101 -4.26 -8.07 -2.60
CA LYS A 101 -3.64 -8.98 -3.57
C LYS A 101 -3.21 -8.18 -4.80
N ILE A 102 -1.91 -8.17 -5.09
CA ILE A 102 -1.39 -7.52 -6.29
C ILE A 102 -1.52 -8.48 -7.46
N GLU A 103 -2.35 -8.12 -8.44
CA GLU A 103 -2.66 -8.95 -9.62
C GLU A 103 -2.40 -8.22 -10.95
N GLY A 104 -2.07 -6.93 -10.93
CA GLY A 104 -1.85 -6.15 -12.13
C GLY A 104 -1.12 -4.84 -11.88
N LEU A 105 -1.26 -3.93 -12.84
CA LEU A 105 -0.72 -2.58 -12.77
C LEU A 105 -1.41 -1.77 -11.66
N SER A 106 -0.67 -0.87 -11.03
CA SER A 106 -1.23 0.11 -10.11
C SER A 106 -2.24 1.00 -10.84
N PRO A 107 -3.45 1.19 -10.29
CA PRO A 107 -4.41 2.17 -10.79
C PRO A 107 -4.02 3.62 -10.42
#